data_AF-A0A921ZQ82-F1
#
_entry.id   AF-A0A921ZQ82-F1
#
_cell.length_a   1.000
_cell.length_b   1.000
_cell.length_c   1.000
_cell.angle_alpha   90.00
_cell.angle_beta   90.00
_cell.angle_gamma   90.00
#
_symmetry.space_group_name_H-M   'P 1'
#
loop_
_entity.id
_entity.type
_entity.pdbx_description
1 polymer ?
#
loop_
_entity_poly.entity_id
_entity_poly.type
_entity_poly.pdbx_seq_one_letter_code
_entity_poly.pdbx_strand_id
1 'polypeptide(L)' 'MASEQGTTVQLYIYDLTHGFASLLAPAIIGRHVEGVWHTAIVAYDREFFYGGGGITSCAP' A
#
# COMPACT_ATOMS: atom_id res chain seq x y z
N MET A 1 -2.16 18.28 -32.13
CA MET A 1 -2.82 17.21 -31.35
C MET A 1 -1.81 16.72 -30.34
N ALA A 2 -1.93 17.10 -29.06
CA ALA A 2 -1.08 16.53 -28.02
C ALA A 2 -1.42 15.04 -27.91
N SER A 3 -0.43 14.17 -28.10
CA SER A 3 -0.61 12.74 -27.85
C SER A 3 -0.96 12.55 -26.37
N GLU A 4 -2.11 11.94 -26.07
CA GLU A 4 -2.40 11.43 -24.73
C GLU A 4 -1.39 10.33 -24.39
N GLN A 5 -0.29 10.73 -23.76
CA GLN A 5 0.70 9.80 -23.22
C GLN A 5 0.16 9.30 -21.89
N GLY A 6 -0.47 8.13 -21.93
CA GLY A 6 -0.88 7.42 -20.72
C GLY A 6 0.33 7.18 -19.81
N THR A 7 0.16 7.38 -18.51
CA THR A 7 1.18 7.06 -17.50
C THR A 7 0.81 5.75 -16.83
N THR A 8 1.78 4.85 -16.67
CA THR A 8 1.57 3.61 -15.90
C THR A 8 1.31 3.97 -14.44
N VAL A 9 0.19 3.48 -13.91
CA VAL A 9 -0.19 3.62 -12.49
C VAL A 9 -0.16 2.22 -11.87
N GLN A 10 0.62 2.07 -10.80
CA GLN A 10 0.75 0.82 -10.06
C GLN A 10 0.21 0.99 -8.65
N LEU A 11 -0.35 -0.08 -8.09
CA LEU A 11 -0.75 -0.17 -6.70
C LEU A 11 0.29 -0.99 -5.94
N TYR A 12 1.04 -0.35 -5.05
CA TYR A 12 1.91 -1.05 -4.12
C TYR A 12 1.10 -1.48 -2.91
N ILE A 13 1.29 -2.72 -2.47
CA ILE A 13 0.58 -3.34 -1.35
C ILE A 13 1.62 -3.89 -0.38
N TYR A 14 1.57 -3.43 0.86
CA TYR A 14 2.46 -3.81 1.93
C TYR A 14 1.67 -4.49 3.04
N ASP A 15 2.13 -5.65 3.49
CA ASP A 15 1.69 -6.21 4.77
C ASP A 15 2.54 -5.61 5.89
N LEU A 16 1.96 -4.68 6.66
CA LEU A 16 2.62 -4.04 7.80
C LEU A 16 2.99 -5.04 8.90
N THR A 17 2.41 -6.23 8.90
CA THR A 17 2.74 -7.29 9.85
C THR A 17 3.76 -8.28 9.33
N HIS A 18 4.25 -8.17 8.08
CA HIS A 18 5.20 -9.12 7.50
C HIS A 18 4.79 -10.60 7.67
N GLY A 19 3.51 -10.91 7.49
CA GLY A 19 2.92 -12.24 7.61
C GLY A 19 2.47 -12.61 9.02
N PHE A 20 2.81 -11.84 10.05
CA PHE A 20 2.44 -12.17 11.43
C PHE A 20 0.93 -12.12 11.69
N ALA A 21 0.17 -11.27 10.97
CA ALA A 21 -1.28 -11.24 11.10
C ALA A 21 -1.90 -12.61 10.80
N SER A 22 -1.47 -13.26 9.71
CA SER A 22 -1.97 -14.57 9.30
C SER A 22 -1.79 -15.66 10.38
N LEU A 23 -0.70 -15.57 11.14
CA LEU A 23 -0.35 -16.52 12.20
C LEU A 23 -1.00 -16.18 13.55
N LEU A 24 -0.96 -14.91 13.94
CA LEU A 24 -1.27 -14.49 15.32
C LEU A 24 -2.69 -13.95 15.50
N ALA A 25 -3.36 -13.48 14.43
CA ALA A 25 -4.69 -12.90 14.54
C ALA A 25 -5.74 -13.82 15.22
N PRO A 26 -5.80 -15.14 14.93
CA PRO A 26 -6.75 -16.02 15.62
C PRO A 26 -6.56 -16.03 17.14
N ALA A 27 -5.31 -15.95 17.62
CA ALA A 27 -5.01 -15.98 19.05
C ALA A 27 -5.26 -14.63 19.75
N ILE A 28 -4.99 -13.51 19.07
CA ILE A 28 -5.08 -12.17 19.66
C ILE A 28 -6.51 -11.61 19.58
N ILE A 29 -7.16 -11.76 18.43
CA ILE A 29 -8.45 -11.12 18.12
C ILE A 29 -9.56 -12.14 17.80
N GLY A 30 -9.30 -13.44 17.93
CA GLY A 30 -10.30 -14.50 17.75
C GLY A 30 -10.75 -14.71 16.30
N ARG A 31 -10.09 -14.08 15.32
CA ARG A 31 -10.43 -14.17 13.91
C ARG A 31 -9.19 -14.28 13.04
N HIS A 32 -9.30 -15.02 11.94
CA HIS A 32 -8.25 -15.05 10.92
C HIS A 32 -8.24 -13.75 10.12
N VAL A 33 -7.04 -13.22 9.87
CA VAL A 33 -6.79 -12.04 9.04
C VAL A 33 -5.51 -12.30 8.27
N GLU A 34 -5.53 -12.13 6.94
CA GLU A 34 -4.37 -12.45 6.10
C GLU A 34 -3.19 -11.49 6.29
N GLY A 35 -3.47 -10.21 6.55
CA GLY A 35 -2.46 -9.16 6.63
C GLY A 35 -3.05 -7.85 7.17
N VAL A 36 -2.18 -6.92 7.58
CA VAL A 36 -2.58 -5.52 7.80
C VAL A 36 -2.05 -4.71 6.63
N TRP A 37 -2.94 -4.43 5.68
CA TRP A 37 -2.56 -3.86 4.40
C TRP A 37 -2.37 -2.35 4.49
N HIS A 38 -1.22 -1.87 4.03
CA HIS A 38 -0.98 -0.48 3.65
C HIS A 38 -0.76 -0.42 2.14
N THR A 39 -1.29 0.61 1.48
CA THR A 39 -1.19 0.74 0.03
C THR A 39 -0.72 2.12 -0.38
N ALA A 40 -0.02 2.18 -1.51
CA ALA A 40 0.41 3.41 -2.13
C ALA A 40 0.22 3.36 -3.65
N ILE A 41 0.03 4.53 -4.25
CA ILE A 41 -0.03 4.68 -5.71
C ILE A 41 1.35 5.05 -6.21
N VAL A 42 1.88 4.29 -7.17
CA VAL A 42 3.09 4.65 -7.90
C VAL A 42 2.73 5.13 -9.29
N ALA A 43 3.02 6.39 -9.57
CA ALA A 43 2.83 7.02 -10.87
C ALA A 43 3.91 8.10 -11.06
N TYR A 44 4.33 8.35 -12.31
CA TYR A 44 5.36 9.36 -12.60
C TYR A 44 6.66 9.15 -11.80
N ASP A 45 7.11 7.89 -11.68
CA ASP A 45 8.30 7.49 -10.91
C ASP A 45 8.32 7.95 -9.44
N ARG A 46 7.12 8.11 -8.86
CA ARG A 46 6.92 8.58 -7.50
C ARG A 46 5.86 7.73 -6.81
N GLU A 47 6.10 7.39 -5.56
CA GLU A 47 5.11 6.75 -4.69
C GLU A 47 4.34 7.82 -3.90
N PHE A 48 3.03 7.66 -3.82
CA PHE A 48 2.11 8.54 -3.11
C PHE A 48 1.24 7.72 -2.15
N PHE A 49 1.16 8.16 -0.90
CA PHE A 49 0.32 7.55 0.12
C PHE A 49 -0.26 8.60 1.07
N TYR A 50 -1.30 8.21 1.79
CA TYR A 50 -1.94 9.03 2.81
C TYR A 50 -1.70 8.43 4.20
N GLY A 51 -1.31 9.26 5.16
CA GLY A 51 -1.06 8.86 6.54
C GLY A 51 -1.31 9.99 7.53
N GLY A 52 -0.77 9.85 8.76
CA GLY A 52 -0.96 10.86 9.82
C GLY A 52 -0.46 12.27 9.48
N GLY A 53 0.49 12.39 8.56
CA GLY A 53 1.00 13.67 8.04
C GLY A 53 0.24 14.22 6.82
N GLY A 54 -0.84 13.57 6.39
CA GLY A 54 -1.56 13.91 5.16
C GLY A 54 -0.99 13.18 3.92
N ILE A 55 -1.09 13.84 2.76
CA ILE A 55 -0.59 13.30 1.49
C ILE A 55 0.94 13.41 1.50
N THR A 56 1.61 12.26 1.38
CA THR A 56 3.07 12.16 1.41
C THR A 56 3.56 11.41 0.18
N SER A 57 4.84 11.60 -0.18
CA SER A 57 5.46 10.92 -1.30
C SER A 57 6.93 10.61 -1.06
N CYS A 58 7.40 9.51 -1.66
CA CYS A 58 8.79 9.03 -1.60
C CYS A 58 9.25 8.50 -2.97
N ALA A 59 10.50 8.05 -3.05
CA ALA A 59 10.90 7.16 -4.14
C ALA A 59 10.19 5.81 -3.95
N PRO A 60 9.80 5.11 -5.02
CA PRO A 60 9.21 3.77 -4.95
C PRO A 60 10.15 2.72 -4.36
#